data_AF-A0A7X7BX15-F1
#
_entry.id   AF-A0A7X7BX15-F1
#
_cell.length_a   1.000
_cell.length_b   1.000
_cell.length_c   1.000
_cell.angle_alpha   90.00
_cell.angle_beta   90.00
_cell.angle_gamma   90.00
#
_symmetry.space_group_name_H-M   'P 1'
#
loop_
_entity.id
_entity.type
_entity.pdbx_description
1 polymer ?
#
loop_
_entity_poly.entity_id
_entity_poly.type
_entity_poly.pdbx_seq_one_letter_code
_entity_poly.pdbx_strand_id
1 'polypeptide(L)' 'MSKNSMSKAAAARIQSATAKANGGTVPKGSFAARAQSAASQSGSTPPPNGPSKTGNPSGSGRGNNPPKSK' A
#
# COMPACT_ATOMS: atom_id res chain seq x y z
N MET A 1 1.61 3.77 -18.93
CA MET A 1 1.65 2.46 -18.25
C MET A 1 0.72 2.54 -17.04
N SER A 2 -0.47 1.93 -17.13
CA SER A 2 -1.43 1.94 -16.02
C SER A 2 -0.83 1.17 -14.85
N LYS A 3 -0.69 1.80 -13.68
CA LYS A 3 -0.22 1.11 -12.47
C LYS A 3 -1.27 0.06 -12.11
N ASN A 4 -0.90 -1.21 -12.06
CA ASN A 4 -1.70 -2.30 -11.48
C ASN A 4 -1.88 -2.08 -9.97
N SER A 5 -2.61 -1.03 -9.58
CA SER A 5 -2.98 -0.77 -8.19
C SER A 5 -4.03 -1.77 -7.76
N MET A 6 -3.89 -2.32 -6.54
CA MET A 6 -4.89 -3.19 -5.94
C MET A 6 -6.26 -2.49 -5.92
N SER A 7 -7.28 -3.12 -6.51
CA SER A 7 -8.65 -2.60 -6.48
C SER A 7 -9.31 -2.89 -5.12
N LYS A 8 -10.15 -1.98 -4.65
CA LYS A 8 -10.98 -2.16 -3.44
C LYS A 8 -11.82 -3.44 -3.50
N ALA A 9 -12.36 -3.75 -4.68
CA ALA A 9 -13.16 -4.97 -4.88
C ALA A 9 -12.32 -6.24 -4.74
N ALA A 10 -11.09 -6.24 -5.28
CA ALA A 10 -10.17 -7.36 -5.12
C ALA A 10 -9.73 -7.53 -3.66
N ALA A 11 -9.40 -6.43 -2.98
CA ALA A 11 -9.05 -6.46 -1.56
C ALA A 11 -10.20 -6.98 -0.68
N ALA A 12 -11.45 -6.60 -0.95
CA ALA A 12 -12.62 -7.09 -0.22
C ALA A 12 -12.81 -8.61 -0.37
N ARG A 13 -12.60 -9.16 -1.58
CA ARG A 13 -12.63 -10.61 -1.82
C ARG A 13 -11.56 -11.34 -1.00
N ILE A 14 -10.33 -10.82 -1.01
CA ILE A 14 -9.22 -11.37 -0.23
C ILE A 14 -9.53 -11.34 1.27
N GLN A 15 -10.03 -10.20 1.77
CA GLN A 15 -10.43 -10.05 3.18
C GLN A 15 -11.50 -11.08 3.57
N SER A 16 -12.56 -11.21 2.76
CA SER A 16 -13.67 -12.13 3.04
C SER A 16 -13.21 -13.58 3.10
N ALA A 17 -12.38 -14.02 2.15
CA ALA A 17 -11.85 -15.38 2.14
C ALA A 17 -10.99 -15.67 3.38
N THR A 18 -10.10 -14.74 3.76
CA THR A 18 -9.27 -14.88 4.96
C THR A 18 -10.10 -14.86 6.24
N ALA A 19 -11.09 -13.98 6.35
CA ALA A 19 -11.99 -13.92 7.50
C ALA A 19 -12.74 -15.26 7.67
N LYS A 20 -13.30 -15.81 6.59
CA LYS A 20 -13.99 -17.11 6.64
C LYS A 20 -13.07 -18.24 7.10
N ALA A 21 -11.82 -18.24 6.66
CA ALA A 21 -10.84 -19.26 7.06
C ALA A 21 -10.38 -19.13 8.52
N ASN A 22 -10.50 -17.95 9.14
CA ASN A 22 -9.96 -17.65 10.48
C ASN A 22 -11.07 -17.24 11.47
N GLY A 23 -12.27 -17.82 11.35
CA GLY A 23 -13.35 -17.61 12.31
C GLY A 23 -13.89 -16.17 12.36
N GLY A 24 -13.87 -15.47 11.23
CA GLY A 24 -14.33 -14.08 11.08
C GLY A 24 -13.23 -13.03 11.24
N THR A 25 -11.98 -13.42 11.47
CA THR A 25 -10.88 -12.48 11.73
C THR A 25 -9.87 -12.42 10.58
N VAL A 26 -9.22 -11.27 10.40
CA VAL A 26 -8.08 -11.14 9.48
C VAL A 26 -6.82 -10.90 10.31
N PRO A 27 -5.88 -11.85 10.35
CA PRO A 27 -4.65 -11.71 11.14
C PRO A 27 -3.83 -10.50 10.69
N LYS A 28 -3.26 -9.77 11.65
CA LYS A 28 -2.32 -8.66 11.38
C LYS A 28 -1.09 -9.19 10.65
N GLY A 29 -0.63 -8.47 9.64
CA GLY A 29 0.52 -8.88 8.82
C GLY A 29 0.22 -9.95 7.77
N SER A 30 -1.01 -10.46 7.71
CA SER A 30 -1.46 -11.35 6.63
C SER A 30 -1.48 -10.63 5.27
N PHE A 31 -1.45 -11.43 4.20
CA PHE A 31 -1.61 -10.92 2.84
C PHE A 31 -2.89 -10.09 2.68
N ALA A 32 -3.98 -10.50 3.30
CA ALA A 32 -5.25 -9.77 3.28
C ALA A 32 -5.12 -8.37 3.90
N ALA A 33 -4.48 -8.26 5.07
CA ALA A 33 -4.22 -6.97 5.70
C ALA A 33 -3.38 -6.04 4.81
N ARG A 34 -2.41 -6.60 4.08
CA ARG A 34 -1.59 -5.85 3.12
C ARG A 34 -2.37 -5.46 1.86
N ALA A 35 -3.24 -6.33 1.34
CA ALA A 35 -4.09 -6.05 0.19
C ALA A 35 -5.09 -4.91 0.49
N GLN A 36 -5.71 -4.92 1.67
CA GLN A 36 -6.56 -3.81 2.13
C GLN A 36 -5.78 -2.52 2.26
N SER A 37 -4.58 -2.56 2.84
CA SER A 37 -3.71 -1.38 2.96
C SER A 37 -3.37 -0.79 1.58
N ALA A 38 -3.07 -1.65 0.60
CA ALA A 38 -2.75 -1.24 -0.76
C ALA A 38 -3.96 -0.65 -1.52
N ALA A 39 -5.17 -1.18 -1.29
CA ALA A 39 -6.41 -0.65 -1.89
C ALA A 39 -6.89 0.65 -1.23
N SER A 40 -6.60 0.85 0.06
CA SER A 40 -6.86 2.11 0.75
C SER A 40 -5.85 3.20 0.39
N GLN A 41 -4.61 2.81 0.03
CA GLN A 41 -3.53 3.71 -0.39
C GLN A 41 -3.53 4.02 -1.88
N SER A 42 -4.61 3.71 -2.61
CA SER A 42 -4.84 4.14 -4.00
C SER A 42 -4.90 5.68 -4.08
N GLY A 43 -3.74 6.34 -4.05
CA GLY A 43 -3.64 7.80 -4.10
C GLY A 43 -2.44 8.39 -3.36
N SER A 44 -1.75 7.64 -2.48
CA SER A 44 -0.51 8.15 -1.89
C SER A 44 0.63 7.96 -2.89
N THR A 45 0.81 8.95 -3.77
CA THR A 45 2.16 9.26 -4.25
C THR A 45 3.06 9.30 -3.01
N PRO A 46 4.14 8.50 -2.95
CA PRO A 46 5.13 8.68 -1.91
C PRO A 46 5.47 10.16 -1.85
N PRO A 47 5.64 10.76 -0.66
CA PRO A 47 6.09 12.13 -0.58
C PRO A 47 7.33 12.26 -1.46
N PRO A 48 7.53 13.41 -2.14
CA PRO A 48 8.62 13.57 -3.10
C PRO A 48 9.99 13.16 -2.55
N ASN A 49 10.19 13.13 -1.22
CA ASN A 49 11.42 12.72 -0.52
C ASN A 49 11.32 11.40 0.27
N GLY A 50 10.33 10.55 -0.02
CA GLY A 50 10.24 9.23 0.61
C GLY A 50 11.39 8.32 0.19
N PRO A 51 11.88 7.43 1.08
CA PRO A 51 12.88 6.43 0.72
C PRO A 51 12.38 5.57 -0.45
N SER A 52 13.25 5.34 -1.42
CA SER A 52 12.94 4.52 -2.61
C SER A 52 12.64 3.08 -2.18
N LYS A 53 11.42 2.60 -2.44
CA LYS A 53 11.03 1.20 -2.17
C LYS A 53 11.46 0.24 -3.27
N THR A 54 12.05 0.75 -4.36
CA THR A 54 12.36 -0.03 -5.57
C THR A 54 13.85 -0.35 -5.72
N GLY A 55 14.68 -0.14 -4.69
CA GLY A 55 16.14 -0.39 -4.77
C GLY A 55 16.91 0.59 -5.66
N ASN A 56 16.23 1.28 -6.57
CA ASN A 56 16.85 2.29 -7.43
C ASN A 56 17.09 3.59 -6.65
N PRO A 57 18.24 4.25 -6.86
CA PRO A 57 18.51 5.55 -6.28
C PRO A 57 17.42 6.56 -6.68
N SER A 58 17.20 7.52 -5.78
CA SER A 58 16.39 8.68 -6.08
C SER A 58 16.88 9.39 -7.34
N GLY A 59 16.00 9.61 -8.32
CA GLY A 59 16.30 10.49 -9.44
C GLY A 59 16.68 11.90 -8.97
N SER A 60 17.56 12.57 -9.72
CA SER A 60 17.91 13.97 -9.54
C SER A 60 16.66 14.84 -9.68
N GLY A 61 16.37 15.70 -8.69
CA GLY A 61 15.18 16.55 -8.66
C GLY A 61 14.30 16.43 -7.42
N ARG A 62 14.68 15.61 -6.43
CA ARG A 62 14.04 15.63 -5.10
C ARG A 62 14.60 16.80 -4.29
N GLY A 63 13.79 17.85 -4.11
CA GLY A 63 14.18 19.02 -3.32
C GLY A 63 14.25 18.71 -1.83
N ASN A 64 15.08 19.39 -1.04
CA ASN A 64 15.32 19.13 0.39
C ASN A 64 14.17 19.49 1.34
N ASN A 65 12.91 19.51 0.88
CA ASN A 65 11.80 19.89 1.74
C ASN A 65 11.59 18.83 2.84
N PRO A 66 11.52 19.23 4.12
CA PRO A 66 11.35 18.28 5.21
C PRO A 66 10.07 17.44 5.00
N PRO A 67 10.06 16.18 5.48
CA PRO A 67 8.83 15.39 5.50
C PRO A 67 7.77 16.16 6.28
N LYS A 68 6.57 16.29 5.70
CA LYS A 68 5.45 17.01 6.33
C LYS A 68 5.19 16.40 7.70
N SER A 69 5.21 17.22 8.75
CA SER A 69 4.92 16.77 10.12
C SER A 69 3.54 16.10 10.18
N LYS A 70 3.42 15.07 11.03
CA LYS A 70 2.15 14.39 11.30
C LYS A 70 1.12 15.33 11.92
#